data_AF-A0A971V2E2-F1
#
_entry.id   AF-A0A971V2E2-F1
#
_cell.length_a   1.000
_cell.length_b   1.000
_cell.length_c   1.000
_cell.angle_alpha   90.00
_cell.angle_beta   90.00
_cell.angle_gamma   90.00
#
_symmetry.space_group_name_H-M   'P 1'
#
loop_
_entity.id
_entity.type
_entity.pdbx_description
1 polymer ?
#
loop_
_entity_poly.entity_id
_entity_poly.type
_entity_poly.pdbx_seq_one_letter_code
_entity_poly.pdbx_strand_id
1 'polypeptide(L)' 'MAFHELDELDENILRMIVDNARIPFLEVARACGVSGAAIHQRVQKLTGLG' A
#
# COMPACT_ATOMS: atom_id res chain seq x y z
N MET A 1 -4.00 -2.88 -22.29
CA MET A 1 -4.36 -2.59 -20.89
C MET A 1 -3.41 -3.40 -20.03
N ALA A 2 -2.54 -2.74 -19.27
CA ALA A 2 -1.54 -3.45 -18.49
C ALA A 2 -2.25 -4.19 -17.35
N PHE A 3 -2.11 -5.52 -17.31
CA PHE A 3 -2.38 -6.28 -16.09
C PHE A 3 -1.34 -5.82 -15.07
N HIS A 4 -1.73 -4.91 -14.17
CA HIS A 4 -0.90 -4.56 -13.04
C HIS A 4 -1.02 -5.69 -12.03
N GLU A 5 -0.11 -6.65 -12.12
CA GLU A 5 0.10 -7.61 -11.06
C GLU A 5 0.40 -6.83 -9.77
N LEU A 6 -0.36 -7.15 -8.72
CA LEU A 6 -0.07 -6.69 -7.37
C LEU A 6 1.17 -7.45 -6.91
N ASP A 7 2.15 -6.72 -6.40
CA ASP A 7 3.32 -7.36 -5.80
C ASP A 7 3.10 -7.62 -4.30
N GLU A 8 4.01 -8.38 -3.69
CA GLU A 8 3.92 -8.77 -2.26
C GLU A 8 3.85 -7.55 -1.32
N LEU A 9 4.42 -6.42 -1.73
CA LEU A 9 4.35 -5.18 -0.97
C LEU A 9 2.95 -4.55 -1.05
N ASP A 10 2.36 -4.51 -2.24
CA ASP A 10 0.97 -4.08 -2.43
C ASP A 10 0.00 -4.94 -1.59
N GLU A 11 0.19 -6.27 -1.58
CA GLU A 11 -0.60 -7.18 -0.75
C GLU A 11 -0.44 -6.90 0.76
N ASN A 12 0.79 -6.67 1.22
CA ASN A 12 1.05 -6.37 2.63
C ASN A 12 0.44 -5.02 3.04
N ILE A 13 0.52 -4.00 2.19
CA ILE A 13 -0.11 -2.70 2.42
C ILE A 13 -1.63 -2.87 2.55
N LEU A 14 -2.26 -3.61 1.63
CA LEU A 14 -3.69 -3.89 1.67
C LEU A 14 -4.07 -4.64 2.94
N ARG A 15 -3.30 -5.67 3.33
CA ARG A 15 -3.56 -6.45 4.55
C ARG A 15 -3.54 -5.56 5.80
N MET A 16 -2.55 -4.67 5.92
CA MET A 16 -2.45 -3.74 7.05
C MET A 16 -3.58 -2.72 7.09
N ILE A 17 -3.99 -2.18 5.94
CA ILE A 17 -5.09 -1.20 5.86
C ILE A 17 -6.44 -1.87 6.13
N VAL A 18 -6.67 -3.10 5.64
CA VAL A 18 -7.90 -3.85 5.91
C VAL A 18 -8.01 -4.22 7.38
N ASP A 19 -6.91 -4.61 8.02
CA ASP A 19 -6.86 -4.90 9.46
C ASP A 19 -7.12 -3.64 10.30
N ASN A 20 -6.53 -2.50 9.93
CA ASN A 20 -6.76 -1.22 10.59
C ASN A 20 -6.75 -0.05 9.60
N ALA A 21 -7.94 0.35 9.14
CA ALA A 21 -8.08 1.43 8.16
C ALA A 21 -7.68 2.82 8.67
N ARG A 22 -7.48 2.98 9.99
CA ARG A 22 -7.00 4.23 10.61
C ARG A 22 -5.49 4.24 10.85
N ILE A 23 -4.77 3.20 10.44
CA ILE A 23 -3.32 3.14 10.57
C ILE A 23 -2.68 4.31 9.78
N PRO A 24 -1.79 5.11 10.40
CA PRO A 24 -1.07 6.14 9.67
C PRO A 24 -0.19 5.53 8.59
N PHE A 25 -0.17 6.10 7.38
CA PHE A 25 0.69 5.61 6.29
C PHE A 25 2.18 5.62 6.64
N LEU A 26 2.60 6.48 7.58
CA LEU A 26 3.95 6.45 8.11
C LEU A 26 4.26 5.15 8.86
N GLU A 27 3.30 4.61 9.62
CA GLU A 27 3.47 3.33 10.33
C GLU A 27 3.47 2.15 9.35
N VAL A 28 2.64 2.20 8.31
CA VAL A 28 2.70 1.23 7.20
C VAL A 28 4.07 1.26 6.52
N ALA A 29 4.60 2.45 6.23
CA ALA A 29 5.91 2.60 5.62
C ALA A 29 7.03 1.99 6.48
N ARG A 30 6.99 2.20 7.80
CA ARG A 30 7.93 1.61 8.76
C ARG A 30 7.82 0.09 8.79
N ALA A 31 6.61 -0.45 8.88
CA ALA A 31 6.39 -1.90 8.91
C ALA A 31 6.82 -2.59 7.61
N CYS A 32 6.62 -1.94 6.47
CA CYS A 32 7.03 -2.44 5.16
C CYS A 32 8.51 -2.14 4.81
N GLY A 33 9.24 -1.40 5.64
CA GLY A 33 10.65 -1.06 5.39
C GLY A 33 10.87 -0.13 4.19
N VAL A 34 9.91 0.73 3.88
CA VAL A 34 9.95 1.65 2.73
C VAL A 34 9.76 3.10 3.14
N SER A 35 9.99 4.03 2.21
CA SER A 35 9.72 5.45 2.45
C SER A 35 8.22 5.75 2.45
N GLY A 36 7.81 6.80 3.17
CA GLY A 36 6.41 7.25 3.15
C GLY A 36 5.94 7.62 1.74
N ALA A 37 6.82 8.21 0.92
CA ALA A 37 6.53 8.51 -0.49
C ALA A 37 6.21 7.24 -1.31
N ALA A 38 6.92 6.13 -1.05
CA ALA A 38 6.66 4.86 -1.72
C ALA A 38 5.27 4.31 -1.39
N ILE A 39 4.85 4.37 -0.12
CA ILE A 39 3.48 4.00 0.29
C ILE A 39 2.45 4.88 -0.40
N HIS A 40 2.65 6.20 -0.44
CA HIS A 40 1.70 7.11 -1.09
C HIS A 40 1.47 6.75 -2.57
N GLN A 41 2.54 6.48 -3.32
CA GLN A 41 2.43 6.08 -4.74
C GLN A 41 1.67 4.75 -4.90
N ARG A 42 1.96 3.77 -4.04
CA ARG A 42 1.30 2.45 -4.08
C ARG A 42 -0.17 2.53 -3.71
N VAL A 43 -0.52 3.21 -2.62
CA VAL A 43 -1.92 3.40 -2.21
C VAL A 43 -2.70 4.15 -3.30
N GLN A 44 -2.11 5.18 -3.91
CA GLN A 44 -2.75 5.89 -5.02
C GLN A 44 -3.01 4.97 -6.23
N LYS A 45 -2.04 4.13 -6.60
CA LYS A 45 -2.18 3.11 -7.65
C LYS A 45 -3.31 2.13 -7.29
N LEU A 46 -3.33 1.62 -6.06
CA LEU A 46 -4.33 0.65 -5.57
C LEU A 46 -5.74 1.22 -5.58
N THR A 47 -5.93 2.46 -5.11
CA THR A 47 -7.24 3.13 -5.14
C THR A 47 -7.74 3.39 -6.56
N GLY A 48 -6.84 3.63 -7.53
CA GLY A 48 -7.21 3.84 -8.93
C GLY A 48 -7.61 2.58 -9.69
N LEU A 49 -7.44 1.38 -9.10
CA LEU A 49 -7.85 0.11 -9.70
C LEU A 49 -9.31 -0.28 -9.39
N GLY A 50 -9.95 0.38 -8.43
CA GLY A 50 -11.36 0.18 -8.06
C GLY A 50 -12.24 1.31 -8.57
#